data_AF-A0A1G6GXV2-F1
#
_entry.id   AF-A0A1G6GXV2-F1
#
_cell.length_a   1.000
_cell.length_b   1.000
_cell.length_c   1.000
_cell.angle_alpha   90.00
_cell.angle_beta   90.00
_cell.angle_gamma   90.00
#
_symmetry.space_group_name_H-M   'P 1'
#
loop_
_entity.id
_entity.type
_entity.pdbx_description
1 polymer ?
#
loop_
_entity_poly.entity_id
_entity_poly.type
_entity_poly.pdbx_seq_one_letter_code
_entity_poly.pdbx_strand_id
1 'polypeptide(L)'
;MLSQRSQLYLLFFKKQIRRNLIYVKIDEYNNLERIVVRLVFKQVQMKVVNMAETISRNDVAHVASLAKLAFDEAKLDQFTDQLTDILTLFETLSEVDTSAVEPTYSVTPNVNHLREDVADNWHQKQELLANAPEEAADLIKVPAIIKGEDD
;
A
#
# COMPACT_ATOMS: atom_id res chain seq x y z
N MET A 1 28.48 8.46 -40.25
CA MET A 1 27.20 9.22 -40.14
C MET A 1 26.06 8.22 -40.13
N LEU A 2 25.33 8.10 -39.01
CA LEU A 2 24.18 7.17 -38.92
C LEU A 2 23.02 7.65 -39.79
N SER A 3 22.41 6.73 -40.55
CA SER A 3 21.22 6.96 -41.39
C SER A 3 20.09 7.63 -40.62
N GLN A 4 19.33 8.54 -41.25
CA GLN A 4 18.21 9.27 -40.62
C GLN A 4 17.18 8.33 -39.98
N ARG A 5 16.99 7.11 -40.50
CA ARG A 5 16.11 6.10 -39.90
C ARG A 5 16.62 5.57 -38.56
N SER A 6 17.94 5.41 -38.41
CA SER A 6 18.57 4.96 -37.16
C SER A 6 18.52 6.04 -36.08
N GLN A 7 18.59 7.32 -36.47
CA GLN A 7 18.47 8.46 -35.55
C GLN A 7 17.04 8.58 -34.99
N LEU A 8 16.02 8.29 -35.81
CA LEU A 8 14.61 8.34 -35.40
C LEU A 8 14.26 7.25 -34.37
N TYR A 9 14.79 6.03 -34.53
CA TYR A 9 14.65 4.95 -33.55
C TYR A 9 15.30 5.30 -32.20
N LEU A 10 16.46 5.98 -32.23
CA LEU A 10 17.17 6.41 -31.02
C LEU A 10 16.40 7.49 -30.25
N LEU A 11 15.75 8.42 -30.95
CA LEU A 11 14.93 9.46 -30.32
C LEU A 11 13.65 8.89 -29.71
N PHE A 12 13.01 7.94 -30.39
CA PHE A 12 11.81 7.26 -29.87
C PHE A 12 12.14 6.47 -28.60
N PHE A 13 13.29 5.78 -28.58
CA PHE A 13 13.76 5.04 -27.40
C PHE A 13 14.13 5.97 -26.22
N LYS A 14 14.78 7.12 -26.48
CA LYS A 14 15.11 8.10 -25.42
C LYS A 14 13.86 8.71 -24.75
N LYS A 15 12.73 8.83 -25.45
CA LYS A 15 11.51 9.46 -24.92
C LYS A 15 10.71 8.54 -23.98
N GLN A 16 10.79 7.22 -24.18
CA GLN A 16 10.07 6.22 -23.36
C GLN A 16 10.78 5.92 -22.01
N ILE A 17 12.07 6.24 -21.87
CA ILE A 17 12.93 5.91 -20.71
C ILE A 17 13.06 7.13 -19.77
N ARG A 18 11.94 7.66 -19.27
CA ARG A 18 11.94 8.74 -18.25
C ARG A 18 11.48 8.32 -16.86
N ARG A 19 11.45 7.01 -16.58
CA ARG A 19 11.10 6.52 -15.23
C ARG A 19 12.03 5.50 -14.57
N ASN A 20 13.03 4.96 -15.26
CA ASN A 20 14.10 4.17 -14.65
C ASN A 20 15.35 4.21 -15.54
N LEU A 21 16.49 4.53 -14.95
CA LEU A 21 17.74 4.87 -15.64
C LEU A 21 18.42 3.59 -16.21
N ILE A 22 18.18 3.29 -17.49
CA ILE A 22 18.88 2.23 -18.24
C ILE A 22 19.90 2.89 -19.17
N TYR A 23 21.18 2.56 -19.00
CA TYR A 23 22.25 3.03 -19.90
C TYR A 23 22.40 2.04 -21.06
N VAL A 24 22.33 2.54 -22.30
CA VAL A 24 22.58 1.75 -23.52
C VAL A 24 24.03 1.96 -23.93
N LYS A 25 24.86 0.93 -23.81
CA LYS A 25 26.23 0.94 -24.36
C LYS A 25 26.18 0.43 -25.80
N ILE A 26 26.70 1.22 -26.73
CA ILE A 26 26.79 0.87 -28.15
C ILE A 26 28.25 0.51 -28.40
N ASP A 27 28.53 -0.78 -28.56
CA ASP A 27 29.86 -1.25 -28.97
C ASP A 27 29.85 -1.47 -30.49
N GLU A 28 30.69 -0.74 -31.23
CA GLU A 28 30.93 -1.02 -32.65
C GLU A 28 31.92 -2.19 -32.76
N TYR A 29 31.50 -3.26 -33.44
CA TYR A 29 32.42 -4.32 -33.89
C TYR A 29 32.38 -4.43 -35.40
N ASN A 30 33.57 -4.53 -35.99
CA ASN A 30 33.77 -4.65 -37.42
C ASN A 30 33.08 -5.91 -37.99
N ASN A 31 32.36 -5.66 -39.08
CA ASN A 31 32.13 -6.56 -40.23
C ASN A 31 30.86 -7.42 -40.35
N LEU A 32 29.77 -7.17 -39.62
CA LEU A 32 28.45 -7.70 -40.00
C LEU A 32 27.34 -6.72 -39.59
N GLU A 33 26.43 -6.38 -40.51
CA GLU A 33 25.36 -5.37 -40.39
C GLU A 33 24.27 -5.71 -39.34
N ARG A 34 24.63 -5.93 -38.08
CA ARG A 34 23.66 -6.14 -36.99
C ARG A 34 24.07 -5.38 -35.74
N ILE A 35 23.19 -4.49 -35.29
CA ILE A 35 23.30 -3.79 -34.00
C ILE A 35 22.80 -4.72 -32.91
N VAL A 36 23.65 -5.10 -31.96
CA VAL A 36 23.25 -5.87 -30.77
C VAL A 36 23.03 -4.89 -29.62
N VAL A 37 21.77 -4.69 -29.23
CA VAL A 37 21.41 -3.88 -28.05
C VAL A 37 21.40 -4.80 -26.84
N ARG A 38 22.40 -4.68 -25.97
CA ARG A 38 22.42 -5.41 -24.69
C ARG A 38 21.78 -4.52 -23.61
N LEU A 39 20.58 -4.87 -23.16
CA LEU A 39 19.95 -4.24 -22.01
C LEU A 39 20.68 -4.66 -20.73
N VAL A 40 21.29 -3.70 -20.04
CA VAL A 40 21.83 -3.89 -18.70
C VAL A 40 20.84 -3.25 -17.73
N PHE A 41 20.11 -4.06 -16.98
CA PHE A 41 19.27 -3.58 -15.89
C PHE A 41 20.17 -3.19 -14.71
N LYS A 42 20.20 -1.91 -14.35
CA LYS A 42 20.72 -1.50 -13.04
C LYS A 42 19.71 -2.02 -12.03
N GLN A 43 20.09 -3.01 -11.22
CA GLN A 43 19.28 -3.41 -10.07
C GLN A 43 19.03 -2.16 -9.24
N VAL A 44 17.78 -1.69 -9.26
CA VAL A 44 17.28 -0.86 -8.18
C VAL A 44 17.34 -1.79 -6.98
N GLN A 45 18.25 -1.50 -6.05
CA GLN A 45 18.15 -2.02 -4.71
C GLN A 45 16.78 -1.55 -4.22
N MET A 46 15.78 -2.42 -4.30
CA MET A 46 14.63 -2.31 -3.40
C MET A 46 15.26 -2.13 -2.04
N LYS A 47 14.99 -0.99 -1.41
CA LYS A 47 15.28 -0.82 0.00
C LYS A 47 14.42 -1.89 0.66
N VAL A 48 14.97 -3.08 0.86
CA VAL A 48 14.48 -3.99 1.88
C VAL A 48 14.66 -3.16 3.13
N VAL A 49 13.58 -2.55 3.57
CA VAL A 49 13.60 -1.86 4.85
C VAL A 49 13.79 -3.00 5.83
N ASN A 50 15.01 -3.19 6.30
CA ASN A 50 15.26 -3.92 7.53
C ASN A 50 14.54 -3.11 8.60
N MET A 51 13.30 -3.51 8.90
CA MET A 51 12.40 -2.80 9.79
C MET A 51 12.67 -3.25 11.22
N ALA A 52 13.90 -3.04 11.68
CA ALA A 52 14.18 -2.87 13.10
C ALA A 52 14.45 -1.38 13.36
N GLU A 53 13.67 -0.50 12.71
CA GLU A 53 13.54 0.86 13.21
C GLU A 53 12.58 0.78 14.39
N THR A 54 13.14 0.95 15.59
CA THR A 54 12.38 1.27 16.80
C THR A 54 11.24 2.22 16.45
N ILE A 55 10.00 1.77 16.63
CA ILE A 55 8.81 2.56 16.32
C ILE A 55 8.88 3.87 17.09
N SER A 56 8.74 4.99 16.40
CA SER A 56 8.80 6.28 17.07
C SER A 56 7.45 6.59 17.72
N ARG A 57 7.48 7.43 18.75
CA ARG A 57 6.26 7.97 19.37
C ARG A 57 5.30 8.60 18.35
N ASN A 58 5.83 9.25 17.32
CA ASN A 58 5.03 9.86 16.26
C ASN A 58 4.32 8.79 15.42
N ASP A 59 4.94 7.64 15.19
CA ASP A 59 4.32 6.53 14.47
C ASP A 59 3.18 5.93 15.29
N VAL A 60 3.35 5.79 16.61
CA VAL A 60 2.28 5.35 17.51
C VAL A 60 1.12 6.34 17.51
N ALA A 61 1.40 7.64 17.60
CA ALA A 61 0.37 8.67 17.51
C ALA A 61 -0.35 8.66 16.15
N HIS A 62 0.38 8.39 15.07
CA HIS A 62 -0.18 8.28 13.73
C HIS A 62 -1.13 7.08 13.61
N VAL A 63 -0.71 5.90 14.07
CA VAL A 63 -1.52 4.68 14.09
C VAL A 63 -2.76 4.86 14.98
N ALA A 64 -2.61 5.49 16.16
CA ALA A 64 -3.73 5.81 17.03
C ALA A 64 -4.78 6.69 16.32
N SER A 65 -4.34 7.69 15.56
CA SER A 65 -5.23 8.56 14.76
C SER A 65 -5.98 7.80 13.67
N LEU A 66 -5.33 6.84 13.00
CA LEU A 66 -5.97 5.96 12.02
C LEU A 66 -7.06 5.09 12.67
N ALA A 67 -6.77 4.58 13.88
CA ALA A 67 -7.70 3.79 14.68
C ALA A 67 -8.75 4.62 15.44
N LYS A 68 -8.76 5.95 15.30
CA LYS A 68 -9.64 6.89 16.03
C LYS A 68 -9.51 6.77 17.57
N LEU A 69 -8.32 6.46 18.05
CA LEU A 69 -7.99 6.39 19.47
C LEU A 69 -7.30 7.69 19.91
N ALA A 70 -7.73 8.23 21.05
CA ALA A 70 -7.11 9.39 21.68
C ALA A 70 -6.38 8.96 22.95
N PHE A 71 -5.11 9.35 23.08
CA PHE A 71 -4.26 9.02 24.21
C PHE A 71 -3.67 10.29 24.83
N ASP A 72 -3.35 10.20 26.13
CA ASP A 72 -2.54 11.21 26.79
C ASP A 72 -1.04 10.96 26.50
N GLU A 73 -0.23 11.99 26.74
CA GLU A 73 1.21 11.96 26.40
C GLU A 73 1.96 10.82 27.12
N ALA A 74 1.58 10.51 28.37
CA ALA A 74 2.19 9.45 29.17
C ALA A 74 1.85 8.04 28.65
N LYS A 75 0.61 7.82 28.20
CA LYS A 75 0.21 6.55 27.57
C LYS A 75 0.86 6.36 26.20
N LEU A 76 1.11 7.44 25.45
CA LEU A 76 1.83 7.33 24.18
C LEU A 76 3.24 6.79 24.38
N ASP A 77 3.96 7.26 25.41
CA ASP A 77 5.30 6.76 25.74
C ASP A 77 5.23 5.27 26.13
N GLN A 78 4.30 4.92 27.03
CA GLN A 78 4.08 3.53 27.43
C GLN A 78 3.74 2.61 26.25
N PHE A 79 2.85 3.03 25.35
CA PHE A 79 2.46 2.23 24.19
C PHE A 79 3.58 2.12 23.15
N THR A 80 4.49 3.09 23.09
CA THR A 80 5.67 3.00 22.23
C THR A 80 6.55 1.83 22.65
N ASP A 81 6.82 1.70 23.94
CA ASP A 81 7.62 0.58 24.46
C ASP A 81 6.89 -0.76 24.25
N GLN A 82 5.59 -0.82 24.60
CA GLN A 82 4.81 -2.06 24.46
C GLN A 82 4.65 -2.53 23.01
N LEU A 83 4.44 -1.60 22.07
CA LEU A 83 4.35 -1.94 20.65
C LEU A 83 5.72 -2.37 20.10
N THR A 84 6.81 -1.77 20.58
CA THR A 84 8.17 -2.21 20.25
C THR A 84 8.36 -3.67 20.65
N ASP A 85 8.03 -4.04 21.89
CA ASP A 85 8.16 -5.41 22.38
C ASP A 85 7.35 -6.42 21.56
N ILE A 86 6.11 -6.06 21.20
CA ILE A 86 5.24 -6.91 20.38
C ILE A 86 5.83 -7.08 18.97
N LEU A 87 6.32 -6.01 18.34
CA LEU A 87 6.92 -6.09 17.01
C LEU A 87 8.20 -6.92 17.02
N THR A 88 9.04 -6.78 18.05
CA THR A 88 10.22 -7.64 18.24
C THR A 88 9.83 -9.12 18.37
N LEU A 89 8.73 -9.45 19.05
CA LEU A 89 8.22 -10.82 19.08
C LEU A 89 7.84 -11.32 17.67
N PHE A 90 7.21 -10.48 16.85
CA PHE A 90 6.87 -10.84 15.46
C PHE A 90 8.09 -11.09 14.56
N GLU A 91 9.26 -10.51 14.88
CA GLU A 91 10.50 -10.77 14.12
C GLU A 91 10.88 -12.25 14.13
N THR A 92 10.53 -13.00 15.18
CA THR A 92 10.75 -14.45 15.25
C THR A 92 10.06 -15.21 14.12
N LEU A 93 8.97 -14.68 13.56
CA LEU A 93 8.29 -15.28 12.41
C LEU A 93 9.10 -15.13 11.11
N SER A 94 10.01 -14.17 11.03
CA SER A 94 10.86 -13.93 9.86
C SER A 94 11.95 -15.00 9.68
N GLU A 95 12.19 -15.81 10.71
CA GLU A 95 13.13 -16.94 10.64
C GLU A 95 12.59 -18.11 9.80
N VAL A 96 11.29 -18.13 9.54
CA VAL A 96 10.62 -19.19 8.78
C VAL A 96 10.53 -18.81 7.31
N ASP A 97 11.10 -19.63 6.42
CA ASP A 97 11.01 -19.44 4.97
C ASP A 97 9.59 -19.73 4.46
N THR A 98 8.93 -18.70 3.94
CA THR A 98 7.60 -18.79 3.32
C THR A 98 7.60 -18.57 1.80
N SER A 99 8.77 -18.63 1.15
CA SER A 99 8.90 -18.34 -0.30
C SER A 99 8.13 -19.30 -1.22
N ALA A 100 7.83 -20.51 -0.73
CA ALA A 100 7.18 -21.58 -1.48
C ALA A 100 5.72 -21.85 -1.05
N VAL A 101 5.15 -21.04 -0.14
CA VAL A 101 3.79 -21.25 0.37
C VAL A 101 2.90 -20.06 0.04
N GLU A 102 1.69 -20.36 -0.43
CA GLU A 102 0.67 -19.34 -0.69
C GLU A 102 0.04 -18.86 0.63
N PRO A 103 -0.34 -17.58 0.75
CA PRO A 103 -1.03 -17.07 1.93
C PRO A 103 -2.36 -17.80 2.18
N THR A 104 -2.65 -18.07 3.46
CA THR A 104 -3.93 -18.66 3.86
C THR A 104 -4.91 -17.54 4.25
N TYR A 105 -5.98 -17.35 3.47
CA TYR A 105 -7.01 -16.33 3.73
C TYR A 105 -8.21 -16.84 4.54
N SER A 106 -8.60 -18.10 4.31
CA SER A 106 -9.67 -18.78 5.03
C SER A 106 -9.27 -20.24 5.23
N VAL A 107 -9.65 -20.81 6.37
CA VAL A 107 -9.41 -22.23 6.68
C VAL A 107 -10.40 -23.16 5.96
N THR A 108 -11.51 -22.62 5.45
CA THR A 108 -12.54 -23.36 4.72
C THR A 108 -12.44 -23.10 3.22
N PRO A 109 -12.95 -24.03 2.38
CA PRO A 109 -13.05 -23.78 0.94
C PRO A 109 -13.78 -22.47 0.66
N ASN A 110 -13.16 -21.64 -0.18
CA ASN A 110 -13.74 -20.37 -0.58
C ASN A 110 -14.76 -20.65 -1.69
N VAL A 111 -16.04 -20.64 -1.33
CA VAL A 111 -17.15 -20.83 -2.24
C VAL A 111 -17.95 -19.53 -2.30
N ASN A 112 -18.31 -19.09 -3.50
CA ASN A 112 -19.11 -17.88 -3.67
C ASN A 112 -20.54 -18.14 -3.19
N HIS A 113 -20.88 -17.65 -2.01
CA HIS A 113 -22.24 -17.66 -1.50
C HIS A 113 -22.94 -16.39 -2.00
N LEU A 114 -23.71 -16.54 -3.09
CA LEU A 114 -24.50 -15.44 -3.63
C LEU A 114 -25.88 -15.42 -2.96
N ARG A 115 -26.32 -14.23 -2.57
CA ARG A 115 -27.71 -13.96 -2.18
C ARG A 115 -28.53 -13.69 -3.44
N GLU A 116 -29.76 -14.18 -3.49
CA GLU A 116 -30.71 -13.84 -4.57
C GLU A 116 -31.00 -12.33 -4.58
N ASP A 117 -31.16 -11.75 -5.77
CA ASP A 117 -31.51 -10.34 -5.94
C ASP A 117 -33.02 -10.11 -5.77
N VAL A 118 -33.49 -10.36 -4.55
CA VAL A 118 -34.87 -10.10 -4.14
C VAL A 118 -34.85 -8.99 -3.10
N ALA A 119 -35.69 -7.98 -3.30
CA ALA A 119 -35.88 -6.90 -2.34
C ALA A 119 -36.72 -7.40 -1.16
N ASP A 120 -36.26 -7.13 0.06
CA ASP A 120 -36.99 -7.39 1.29
C ASP A 120 -37.17 -6.08 2.05
N ASN A 121 -38.37 -5.86 2.60
CA ASN A 121 -38.67 -4.69 3.42
C ASN A 121 -38.99 -5.16 4.83
N TRP A 122 -37.99 -5.07 5.70
CA TRP A 122 -38.12 -5.55 7.08
C TRP A 122 -39.00 -4.65 7.96
N HIS A 123 -39.34 -3.41 7.54
CA HIS A 123 -40.16 -2.47 8.32
C HIS A 123 -39.64 -2.18 9.75
N GLN A 124 -38.35 -2.40 10.01
CA GLN A 124 -37.70 -2.34 11.34
C GLN A 124 -37.11 -0.98 11.71
N LYS A 125 -37.63 0.11 11.14
CA LYS A 125 -37.05 1.45 11.29
C LYS A 125 -36.85 1.88 12.76
N GLN A 126 -37.85 1.62 13.61
CA GLN A 126 -37.78 1.95 15.04
C GLN A 126 -36.77 1.07 15.79
N GLU A 127 -36.68 -0.21 15.45
CA GLU A 127 -35.71 -1.14 16.05
C GLU A 127 -34.27 -0.77 15.69
N LEU A 128 -34.04 -0.28 14.46
CA LEU A 128 -32.73 0.18 14.00
C LEU A 128 -32.24 1.44 14.72
N LEU A 129 -33.16 2.33 15.09
CA LEU A 129 -32.84 3.59 15.79
C LEU A 129 -32.73 3.42 17.32
N ALA A 130 -33.22 2.32 17.88
CA ALA A 130 -33.26 2.11 19.33
C ALA A 130 -31.89 2.21 20.04
N ASN A 131 -30.79 1.96 19.32
CA ASN A 131 -29.42 2.07 19.84
C ASN A 131 -28.68 3.33 19.35
N ALA A 132 -29.33 4.21 18.60
CA ALA A 132 -28.71 5.44 18.12
C ALA A 132 -28.48 6.42 19.29
N PRO A 133 -27.26 6.98 19.46
CA PRO A 133 -26.99 7.93 20.55
C PRO A 133 -27.82 9.23 20.46
N GLU A 134 -28.04 9.74 19.25
CA GLU A 134 -28.92 10.87 18.97
C GLU A 134 -29.71 10.60 17.69
N GLU A 135 -30.99 10.94 17.71
CA GLU A 135 -31.89 10.85 16.57
C GLU A 135 -32.62 12.18 16.32
N ALA A 136 -32.92 12.47 15.05
CA ALA A 136 -33.75 13.61 14.67
C ALA A 136 -34.49 13.28 13.37
N ALA A 137 -35.81 13.52 13.34
CA ALA A 137 -36.65 13.29 12.17
C ALA A 137 -36.41 11.92 11.51
N ASP A 138 -36.35 10.86 12.34
CA ASP A 138 -36.10 9.49 11.92
C ASP A 138 -34.72 9.19 11.30
N LEU A 139 -33.72 10.00 11.62
CA LEU A 139 -32.34 9.85 11.16
C LEU A 139 -31.39 9.77 12.35
N ILE A 140 -30.28 9.05 12.19
CA ILE A 140 -29.17 9.10 13.14
C ILE A 140 -28.48 10.46 12.98
N LYS A 141 -28.44 11.24 14.05
CA LYS A 141 -27.83 12.57 14.05
C LYS A 141 -26.33 12.44 14.34
N VAL A 142 -25.51 13.05 13.47
CA VAL A 142 -24.06 13.10 13.63
C VAL A 142 -23.56 14.54 13.49
N PRO A 143 -22.44 14.92 14.14
CA PRO A 143 -21.81 16.21 13.91
C PRO A 143 -21.40 16.36 12.44
N ALA A 144 -21.73 17.50 11.82
CA ALA A 144 -21.31 17.78 10.46
C ALA A 144 -19.80 18.06 10.41
N ILE A 145 -19.08 17.31 9.57
CA ILE A 145 -17.65 17.52 9.32
C ILE A 145 -17.53 18.38 8.06
N ILE A 146 -17.78 19.67 8.19
CA ILE A 146 -17.47 20.65 7.13
C ILE A 146 -16.12 21.24 7.51
N LYS A 147 -15.05 20.81 6.82
CA LYS A 147 -13.83 21.62 6.77
C LYS A 147 -14.12 22.75 5.79
N GLY A 148 -14.18 23.98 6.28
CA GLY A 148 -13.98 25.12 5.39
C GLY A 148 -12.62 24.98 4.74
N GLU A 149 -12.58 24.92 3.41
CA GLU A 149 -11.54 25.68 2.72
C GLU A 149 -11.81 27.14 3.10
N ASP A 150 -10.80 27.82 3.66
CA ASP A 150 -10.80 29.21 4.16
C ASP A 150 -10.78 29.32 5.71
N ASP A 151 -9.60 29.06 6.29
CA ASP A 151 -8.84 29.94 7.22
C ASP A 151 -7.55 29.27 7.72
#